data_AF-A0AAW5TR18-F1
#
_entry.id   AF-A0AAW5TR18-F1
#
_cell.length_a   1.000
_cell.length_b   1.000
_cell.length_c   1.000
_cell.angle_alpha   90.00
_cell.angle_beta   90.00
_cell.angle_gamma   90.00
#
_symmetry.space_group_name_H-M   'P 1'
#
loop_
_entity.id
_entity.type
_entity.pdbx_description
1 polymer ?
#
loop_
_entity_poly.entity_id
_entity_poly.type
_entity_poly.pdbx_seq_one_letter_code
_entity_poly.pdbx_strand_id
1 'polypeptide(L)'
;MSMNEVDFQEVLSQFLLKDETSERPQMHPQKIKESKTAIQNKLNLYIEALEKNEIEIDLTDYKMALKQLKKMKAVEYEEIVMKMVENYETLKQKKQKVFPSASAPYPELVMKRQVADLSKGKVIFSSEFTETVGSDGSKEKHFFSDFRRRMLKKKSEK
;
A
#
# COMPACT_ATOMS: atom_id res chain seq x y z
N MET A 1 16.49 -25.38 -2.76
CA MET A 1 15.11 -24.90 -2.77
C MET A 1 15.06 -23.57 -3.51
N SER A 2 14.23 -23.47 -4.56
CA SER A 2 13.88 -22.19 -5.21
C SER A 2 12.69 -21.57 -4.47
N MET A 3 12.66 -20.25 -4.37
CA MET A 3 11.53 -19.51 -3.79
C MET A 3 10.33 -19.55 -4.75
N ASN A 4 9.10 -19.50 -4.23
CA ASN A 4 7.92 -19.37 -5.08
C ASN A 4 7.86 -17.97 -5.69
N GLU A 5 7.16 -17.82 -6.82
CA GLU A 5 7.01 -16.53 -7.49
C GLU A 5 6.23 -15.52 -6.63
N VAL A 6 5.20 -15.97 -5.90
CA VAL A 6 4.39 -15.11 -5.02
C VAL A 6 5.24 -14.53 -3.89
N ASP A 7 5.95 -15.39 -3.15
CA ASP A 7 6.83 -14.98 -2.06
C ASP A 7 7.94 -14.04 -2.58
N PHE A 8 8.47 -14.32 -3.78
CA PHE A 8 9.46 -13.46 -4.42
C PHE A 8 8.91 -12.08 -4.77
N GLN A 9 7.69 -12.01 -5.33
CA GLN A 9 7.00 -10.76 -5.61
C GLN A 9 6.70 -9.99 -4.32
N GLU A 10 6.37 -10.67 -3.23
CA GLU A 10 6.14 -10.05 -1.93
C GLU A 10 7.40 -9.35 -1.42
N VAL A 11 8.55 -10.03 -1.40
CA VAL A 11 9.83 -9.42 -1.02
C VAL A 11 10.21 -8.28 -1.95
N LEU A 12 10.04 -8.43 -3.27
CA LEU A 12 10.30 -7.36 -4.23
C LEU A 12 9.41 -6.13 -3.99
N SER A 13 8.15 -6.33 -3.60
CA SER A 13 7.19 -5.25 -3.43
C SER A 13 7.65 -4.25 -2.38
N GLN A 14 8.29 -4.71 -1.31
CA GLN A 14 8.85 -3.86 -0.27
C GLN A 14 9.79 -2.79 -0.87
N PHE A 15 10.69 -3.20 -1.76
CA PHE A 15 11.63 -2.31 -2.41
C PHE A 15 11.02 -1.43 -3.50
N LEU A 16 9.78 -1.69 -3.96
CA LEU A 16 9.14 -1.00 -5.08
C LEU A 16 7.95 -0.12 -4.66
N LEU A 17 7.37 -0.37 -3.49
CA LEU A 17 6.24 0.39 -2.95
C LEU A 17 6.68 1.78 -2.43
N LYS A 18 5.74 2.73 -2.41
CA LYS A 18 5.94 4.05 -1.78
C LYS A 18 6.05 3.90 -0.27
N ASP A 19 5.13 3.11 0.28
CA ASP A 19 5.00 2.78 1.69
C ASP A 19 4.51 1.34 1.77
N GLU A 20 5.29 0.52 2.47
CA GLU A 20 5.09 -0.91 2.65
C GLU A 20 4.02 -1.20 3.72
N THR A 21 3.86 -0.26 4.66
CA THR A 21 2.93 -0.38 5.80
C THR A 21 1.57 0.24 5.54
N SER A 22 1.40 0.84 4.36
CA SER A 22 0.14 1.47 3.98
C SER A 22 -0.96 0.44 3.78
N GLU A 23 -2.16 0.72 4.29
CA GLU A 23 -3.36 -0.05 3.99
C GLU A 23 -3.71 -0.07 2.49
N ARG A 24 -3.18 0.91 1.74
CA ARG A 24 -3.37 1.04 0.28
C ARG A 24 -2.00 1.14 -0.39
N PRO A 25 -1.24 0.03 -0.45
CA PRO A 25 0.10 0.03 -1.00
C PRO A 25 0.05 0.48 -2.47
N GLN A 26 0.94 1.41 -2.82
CA GLN A 26 1.09 1.93 -4.17
C GLN A 26 2.52 1.76 -4.64
N MET A 27 2.70 1.29 -5.88
CA MET A 27 4.02 1.24 -6.51
C MET A 27 4.58 2.66 -6.69
N HIS A 28 5.87 2.84 -6.36
CA HIS A 28 6.53 4.12 -6.47
C HIS A 28 7.09 4.31 -7.89
N PRO A 29 6.69 5.36 -8.63
CA PRO A 29 6.97 5.50 -10.07
C PRO A 29 8.48 5.52 -10.40
N GLN A 30 9.31 6.04 -9.50
CA GLN A 30 10.76 6.01 -9.68
C GLN A 30 11.39 4.66 -9.31
N LYS A 31 10.84 3.94 -8.32
CA LYS A 31 11.41 2.67 -7.85
C LYS A 31 11.16 1.55 -8.86
N ILE A 32 10.03 1.60 -9.56
CA ILE A 32 9.69 0.68 -10.67
C ILE A 32 10.73 0.75 -11.80
N LYS A 33 11.35 1.92 -12.02
CA LYS A 33 12.35 2.14 -13.07
C LYS A 33 13.75 1.69 -12.65
N GLU A 34 13.92 1.21 -11.42
CA GLU A 34 15.22 0.77 -10.94
C GLU A 34 15.62 -0.54 -11.59
N SER A 35 16.89 -0.61 -12.01
CA SER A 35 17.44 -1.80 -12.61
C SER A 35 17.56 -2.93 -11.60
N LYS A 36 17.56 -4.17 -12.12
CA LYS A 36 17.77 -5.39 -11.32
C LYS A 36 18.99 -5.26 -10.38
N THR A 37 20.09 -4.71 -10.88
CA THR A 37 21.34 -4.53 -10.10
C THR A 37 21.15 -3.54 -8.95
N ALA A 38 20.38 -2.47 -9.14
CA ALA A 38 20.09 -1.52 -8.08
C ALA A 38 19.26 -2.16 -6.95
N ILE A 39 18.23 -2.94 -7.31
CA ILE A 39 17.42 -3.69 -6.33
C ILE A 39 18.25 -4.73 -5.60
N GLN A 40 19.09 -5.49 -6.32
CA GLN A 40 20.02 -6.44 -5.70
C GLN A 40 20.92 -5.78 -4.64
N ASN A 41 21.49 -4.61 -4.96
CA ASN A 41 22.35 -3.88 -4.03
C ASN A 41 21.58 -3.40 -2.80
N LYS A 42 20.35 -2.90 -2.98
CA LYS A 42 19.48 -2.50 -1.86
C LYS A 42 19.13 -3.69 -0.97
N LEU A 43 18.78 -4.83 -1.56
CA LEU A 43 18.46 -6.06 -0.83
C LEU A 43 19.67 -6.58 -0.05
N ASN A 44 20.87 -6.57 -0.65
CA ASN A 44 22.11 -6.90 0.06
C ASN A 44 22.33 -5.98 1.27
N LEU A 45 22.24 -4.67 1.07
CA LEU A 45 22.45 -3.69 2.14
C LEU A 45 21.41 -3.82 3.25
N TYR A 46 20.17 -4.17 2.89
CA TYR A 46 19.10 -4.43 3.85
C TYR A 46 19.42 -5.64 4.73
N ILE A 47 19.80 -6.77 4.12
CA ILE A 47 20.20 -7.98 4.85
C ILE A 47 21.39 -7.69 5.78
N GLU A 48 22.43 -7.04 5.26
CA GLU A 48 23.61 -6.68 6.06
C GLU A 48 23.27 -5.75 7.24
N ALA A 49 22.34 -4.82 7.05
CA ALA A 49 21.91 -3.91 8.10
C ALA A 49 21.11 -4.65 9.19
N LEU A 50 20.25 -5.59 8.81
CA LEU A 50 19.50 -6.39 9.77
C LEU A 50 20.42 -7.33 10.58
N GLU A 51 21.40 -7.96 9.91
CA GLU A 51 22.40 -8.82 10.57
C GLU A 51 23.26 -8.01 11.57
N LYS A 52 23.70 -6.81 11.20
CA LYS A 52 24.52 -5.94 12.08
C LYS A 52 23.76 -5.42 13.30
N ASN A 53 22.46 -5.24 13.19
CA ASN A 53 21.63 -4.72 14.27
C ASN A 53 21.05 -5.84 15.16
N GLU A 54 21.44 -7.11 14.93
CA GLU A 54 20.97 -8.29 15.66
C GLU A 54 19.45 -8.35 15.80
N ILE A 55 18.73 -7.95 14.75
CA ILE A 55 17.27 -7.95 14.75
C ILE A 55 16.82 -9.39 14.53
N GLU A 56 15.99 -9.92 15.43
CA GLU A 56 15.39 -11.27 15.35
C GLU A 56 14.31 -11.37 14.26
N ILE A 57 14.66 -11.06 13.02
CA ILE A 57 13.83 -11.29 11.83
C ILE A 57 14.44 -12.45 11.06
N ASP A 58 13.58 -13.36 10.58
CA ASP A 58 14.03 -14.41 9.67
C ASP A 58 14.46 -13.79 8.32
N LEU A 59 15.74 -13.92 8.01
CA LEU A 59 16.35 -13.40 6.79
C LEU A 59 16.35 -14.41 5.64
N THR A 60 15.80 -15.61 5.85
CA THR A 60 15.86 -16.70 4.89
C THR A 60 15.23 -16.31 3.56
N ASP A 61 14.04 -15.69 3.59
CA ASP A 61 13.30 -15.28 2.39
C ASP A 61 14.05 -14.20 1.60
N TYR A 62 14.61 -13.21 2.29
CA TYR A 62 15.41 -12.15 1.65
C TYR A 62 16.67 -12.72 0.99
N LYS A 63 17.35 -13.66 1.66
CA LYS A 63 18.53 -14.34 1.10
C LYS A 63 18.17 -15.21 -0.10
N MET A 64 17.00 -15.84 -0.09
CA MET A 64 16.49 -16.61 -1.22
C MET A 64 16.11 -15.72 -2.41
N ALA A 65 15.39 -14.62 -2.16
CA ALA A 65 15.04 -13.63 -3.17
C ALA A 65 16.29 -13.05 -3.83
N LEU A 66 17.34 -12.76 -3.06
CA LEU A 66 18.62 -12.30 -3.58
C LEU A 66 19.27 -13.34 -4.51
N LYS A 67 19.26 -14.62 -4.13
CA LYS A 67 19.79 -15.71 -4.97
C LYS A 67 19.00 -15.83 -6.27
N GLN A 68 17.68 -15.67 -6.23
CA GLN A 68 16.83 -15.69 -7.42
C GLN A 68 17.10 -14.49 -8.33
N LEU A 69 17.19 -13.28 -7.76
CA LEU A 69 17.59 -12.05 -8.49
C LEU A 69 18.94 -12.20 -9.20
N LYS A 70 19.91 -12.88 -8.58
CA LYS A 70 21.22 -13.12 -9.20
C LYS A 70 21.13 -14.06 -10.40
N LYS A 71 20.24 -15.04 -10.37
CA LYS A 71 20.06 -16.05 -11.43
C LYS A 71 19.21 -15.56 -12.60
N MET A 72 18.21 -14.72 -12.34
CA MET A 72 17.27 -14.27 -13.37
C MET A 72 17.92 -13.31 -14.38
N LYS A 73 17.38 -13.27 -15.60
CA LYS A 73 17.78 -12.29 -16.61
C LYS A 73 17.18 -10.91 -16.29
N ALA A 74 17.76 -9.85 -16.85
CA ALA A 74 17.23 -8.50 -16.68
C ALA A 74 15.81 -8.36 -17.27
N VAL A 75 15.57 -8.98 -18.43
CA VAL A 75 14.27 -8.99 -19.11
C VAL A 75 13.19 -9.66 -18.25
N GLU A 76 13.49 -10.83 -17.69
CA GLU A 76 12.58 -11.55 -16.77
C GLU A 76 12.21 -10.70 -15.54
N TYR A 77 13.16 -9.89 -15.04
CA TYR A 77 12.90 -8.98 -13.92
C TYR A 77 11.93 -7.87 -14.32
N GLU A 78 12.14 -7.24 -15.48
CA GLU A 78 11.27 -6.19 -15.97
C GLU A 78 9.84 -6.71 -16.21
N GLU A 79 9.69 -7.93 -16.75
CA GLU A 79 8.39 -8.59 -16.91
C GLU A 79 7.67 -8.80 -15.58
N ILE A 80 8.36 -9.28 -14.54
CA ILE A 80 7.77 -9.46 -13.21
C ILE A 80 7.35 -8.12 -12.62
N VAL A 81 8.20 -7.09 -12.74
CA VAL A 81 7.87 -5.75 -12.22
C VAL A 81 6.64 -5.18 -12.92
N MET A 82 6.52 -5.33 -14.25
CA MET A 82 5.33 -4.88 -14.99
C MET A 82 4.07 -5.61 -14.52
N LYS A 83 4.11 -6.94 -14.39
CA LYS A 83 2.99 -7.73 -13.84
C LYS A 83 2.57 -7.24 -12.46
N MET A 84 3.53 -6.91 -11.60
CA MET A 84 3.24 -6.37 -10.26
C MET A 84 2.54 -5.00 -10.36
N VAL A 85 3.02 -4.10 -11.23
CA VAL A 85 2.39 -2.79 -11.43
C VAL A 85 0.93 -2.93 -11.87
N GLU A 86 0.66 -3.81 -12.84
CA GLU A 86 -0.71 -4.10 -13.30
C GLU A 86 -1.60 -4.64 -12.16
N ASN A 87 -1.08 -5.55 -11.33
CA ASN A 87 -1.80 -6.09 -10.18
C ASN A 87 -2.15 -4.99 -9.16
N TYR A 88 -1.22 -4.09 -8.86
CA TYR A 88 -1.47 -2.98 -7.94
C TYR A 88 -2.37 -1.88 -8.53
N GLU A 89 -2.44 -1.75 -9.86
CA GLU A 89 -3.36 -0.83 -10.53
C GLU A 89 -4.79 -1.38 -10.63
N THR A 90 -4.96 -2.66 -10.95
CA THR A 90 -6.28 -3.32 -11.00
C THR A 90 -6.99 -3.33 -9.64
N LEU A 91 -6.23 -3.43 -8.54
CA LEU A 91 -6.75 -3.27 -7.17
C LEU A 91 -7.37 -1.88 -6.92
N LYS A 92 -6.94 -0.83 -7.63
CA LYS A 92 -7.54 0.52 -7.52
C LYS A 92 -8.93 0.57 -8.15
N GLN A 93 -9.11 -0.10 -9.30
CA GLN A 93 -10.35 -0.01 -10.09
C GLN A 93 -11.51 -0.76 -9.45
N LYS A 94 -11.25 -1.89 -8.77
CA LYS A 94 -12.31 -2.67 -8.12
C LYS A 94 -13.02 -1.93 -6.97
N LYS A 95 -12.36 -0.95 -6.33
CA LYS A 95 -12.93 -0.18 -5.21
C LYS A 95 -13.56 1.16 -5.61
N GLN A 96 -13.34 1.64 -6.84
CA GLN A 96 -13.98 2.85 -7.36
C GLN A 96 -15.37 2.60 -8.00
N LYS A 97 -15.87 1.36 -7.97
CA LYS A 97 -17.25 1.03 -8.34
C LYS A 97 -18.23 1.14 -7.17
N VAL A 98 -18.01 2.08 -6.25
CA VAL A 98 -18.94 2.30 -5.13
C VAL A 98 -19.29 3.80 -5.10
N PHE A 99 -20.53 4.05 -5.53
CA PHE A 99 -21.28 5.30 -5.70
C PHE A 99 -21.07 6.09 -7.00
N PRO A 100 -22.13 6.26 -7.84
CA PRO A 100 -22.13 7.34 -8.80
C PRO A 100 -21.99 8.67 -8.05
N SER A 101 -21.10 9.53 -8.55
CA SER A 101 -21.04 10.95 -8.21
C SER A 101 -22.45 11.52 -8.09
N ALA A 102 -22.66 12.39 -7.11
CA ALA A 102 -23.92 13.03 -6.75
C ALA A 102 -24.48 13.98 -7.84
N SER A 103 -24.59 13.52 -9.07
CA SER A 103 -25.28 14.16 -10.19
C SER A 103 -26.26 13.22 -10.89
N ALA A 104 -26.55 12.04 -10.32
CA ALA A 104 -27.78 11.35 -10.68
C ALA A 104 -28.93 12.13 -10.03
N PRO A 105 -29.86 12.72 -10.81
CA PRO A 105 -31.07 13.28 -10.23
C PRO A 105 -31.76 12.17 -9.44
N TYR A 106 -31.98 12.40 -8.15
CA TYR A 106 -32.80 11.53 -7.31
C TYR A 106 -34.09 11.22 -8.08
N PRO A 107 -34.55 9.95 -8.14
CA PRO A 107 -35.88 9.70 -8.66
C PRO A 107 -36.88 10.39 -7.73
N GLU A 108 -37.42 11.53 -8.16
CA GLU A 108 -38.41 12.36 -7.45
C GLU A 108 -39.67 11.55 -7.02
N LEU A 109 -39.80 10.32 -7.52
CA LEU A 109 -40.91 9.42 -7.27
C LEU A 109 -40.95 8.85 -5.84
N VAL A 110 -39.87 8.91 -5.06
CA VAL A 110 -39.89 8.39 -3.67
C VAL A 110 -40.41 9.43 -2.67
N MET A 111 -40.20 10.73 -2.92
CA MET A 111 -40.70 11.79 -2.03
C MET A 111 -42.21 12.05 -2.19
N LYS A 112 -42.79 11.84 -3.37
CA LYS A 112 -44.20 12.19 -3.63
C LYS A 112 -45.22 11.19 -3.05
N ARG A 113 -44.78 10.04 -2.52
CA ARG A 113 -45.67 9.09 -1.83
C ARG A 113 -45.84 9.39 -0.34
N GLN A 114 -44.84 9.94 0.35
CA GLN A 114 -44.93 10.15 1.80
C GLN A 114 -45.70 11.41 2.21
N VAL A 115 -45.91 12.39 1.31
CA VAL A 115 -46.62 13.63 1.66
C VAL A 115 -48.15 13.48 1.58
N ALA A 116 -48.66 12.48 0.85
CA ALA A 116 -50.10 12.20 0.80
C ALA A 116 -50.59 11.55 2.11
N ASP A 117 -49.77 10.71 2.71
CA ASP A 117 -50.15 9.92 3.90
C ASP A 117 -49.98 10.68 5.22
N LEU A 118 -49.23 11.79 5.24
CA LEU A 118 -49.07 12.65 6.42
C LEU A 118 -50.25 13.61 6.67
N SER A 119 -51.24 13.66 5.78
CA SER A 119 -52.47 14.45 5.98
C SER A 119 -53.52 13.73 6.83
N LYS A 120 -53.29 12.47 7.23
CA LYS A 120 -54.22 11.69 8.05
C LYS A 120 -53.51 10.91 9.14
N GLY A 121 -53.17 11.61 10.21
CA GLY A 121 -53.35 11.06 11.55
C GLY A 121 -52.09 10.58 12.30
N LYS A 122 -51.92 11.24 13.45
CA LYS A 122 -51.48 10.70 14.75
C LYS A 122 -49.98 10.65 15.04
N VAL A 123 -49.60 11.69 15.80
CA VAL A 123 -48.51 11.79 16.79
C VAL A 123 -48.22 10.46 17.51
N ILE A 124 -46.94 10.06 17.53
CA ILE A 124 -46.24 9.49 18.71
C ILE A 124 -44.79 10.01 18.71
N PHE A 125 -44.34 10.41 19.90
CA PHE A 125 -43.08 11.06 20.24
C PHE A 125 -42.06 10.01 20.74
N SER A 126 -40.76 10.17 20.41
CA SER A 126 -39.60 9.61 21.13
C SER A 126 -38.32 10.15 20.49
N SER A 127 -37.68 11.23 20.97
CA SER A 127 -36.70 11.32 22.06
C SER A 127 -35.38 10.56 21.84
N GLU A 128 -34.32 11.34 21.65
CA GLU A 128 -32.93 11.13 22.11
C GLU A 128 -32.06 10.04 21.46
N PHE A 129 -31.03 10.47 20.73
CA PHE A 129 -29.64 10.31 21.18
C PHE A 129 -28.69 11.18 20.35
N THR A 130 -28.04 12.15 21.01
CA THR A 130 -26.82 12.80 20.56
C THR A 130 -25.63 11.94 20.96
N GLU A 131 -24.55 11.90 20.17
CA GLU A 131 -23.20 12.25 20.67
C GLU A 131 -22.13 12.15 19.58
N THR A 132 -21.33 13.21 19.55
CA THR A 132 -20.00 13.34 18.94
C THR A 132 -18.95 12.67 19.82
N VAL A 133 -18.01 11.92 19.26
CA VAL A 133 -16.74 11.61 19.93
C VAL A 133 -15.60 11.68 18.91
N GLY A 134 -14.68 12.61 19.15
CA GLY A 134 -13.40 12.69 18.44
C GLY A 134 -12.44 11.59 18.87
N SER A 135 -11.45 11.30 18.03
CA SER A 135 -10.33 10.44 18.38
C SER A 135 -9.05 11.05 17.84
N ASP A 136 -8.31 11.63 18.78
CA ASP A 136 -6.91 11.98 18.69
C ASP A 136 -6.06 10.70 18.54
N GLY A 137 -4.92 10.86 17.85
CA GLY A 137 -3.74 10.06 18.16
C GLY A 137 -3.46 8.86 17.26
N SER A 138 -2.37 8.97 16.50
CA SER A 138 -1.33 7.93 16.50
C SER A 138 -0.07 8.45 15.81
N LYS A 139 0.91 8.83 16.63
CA LYS A 139 2.32 8.94 16.26
C LYS A 139 2.80 7.53 15.95
N GLU A 140 2.96 7.16 14.68
CA GLU A 140 3.68 5.93 14.35
C GLU A 140 4.63 6.10 13.16
N LYS A 141 5.91 5.81 13.46
CA LYS A 141 6.89 5.12 12.60
C LYS A 141 7.57 5.92 11.49
N HIS A 142 8.49 6.79 11.94
CA HIS A 142 9.53 7.43 11.12
C HIS A 142 10.78 6.55 10.86
N PHE A 143 10.66 5.22 10.81
CA PHE A 143 11.83 4.32 10.65
C PHE A 143 12.51 4.50 9.27
N PHE A 144 11.73 4.62 8.20
CA PHE A 144 12.27 4.80 6.84
C PHE A 144 12.81 6.21 6.57
N SER A 145 12.30 7.24 7.26
CA SER A 145 12.83 8.61 7.12
C SER A 145 14.23 8.75 7.71
N ASP A 146 14.53 8.03 8.79
CA ASP A 146 15.86 8.06 9.41
C ASP A 146 16.90 7.27 8.61
N PHE A 147 16.47 6.16 7.97
CA PHE A 147 17.32 5.42 7.03
C PHE A 147 17.75 6.27 5.83
N ARG A 148 16.82 7.06 5.25
CA ARG A 148 17.11 7.97 4.14
C ARG A 148 18.07 9.09 4.54
N ARG A 149 17.95 9.61 5.77
CA ARG A 149 18.78 10.70 6.31
C ARG A 149 20.22 10.27 6.58
N ARG A 150 20.46 9.00 6.97
CA ARG A 150 21.83 8.45 7.13
C ARG A 150 22.56 8.21 5.80
N MET A 151 21.84 7.89 4.72
CA MET A 151 22.44 7.69 3.39
C MET A 151 22.89 8.99 2.71
N LEU A 152 22.23 10.12 2.97
CA LEU A 152 22.57 11.42 2.38
C LEU A 152 23.77 12.12 3.05
N LYS A 153 24.06 11.83 4.32
CA LYS A 153 25.20 12.42 5.04
C LYS A 153 26.58 11.90 4.59
N LYS A 154 26.67 10.78 3.89
CA LYS A 154 27.95 10.24 3.38
C LYS A 154 28.45 10.89 2.08
N LYS A 155 27.77 11.90 1.54
CA LYS A 155 28.17 12.58 0.30
C LYS A 155 28.68 14.02 0.46
N SER A 156 28.79 14.55 1.67
CA SER A 156 29.17 15.95 1.91
C SER A 156 30.47 16.15 2.70
N GLU A 157 31.29 15.12 2.87
CA GLU A 157 32.67 15.26 3.36
C GLU A 157 33.63 14.80 2.26
N LYS A 158 33.91 15.72 1.34
CA LYS A 158 35.13 15.75 0.56
C LYS A 158 35.49 17.19 0.30
#